data_AF-A0A2D6GMU6-F1
#
_entry.id   AF-A0A2D6GMU6-F1
#
_cell.length_a   1.000
_cell.length_b   1.000
_cell.length_c   1.000
_cell.angle_alpha   90.00
_cell.angle_beta   90.00
_cell.angle_gamma   90.00
#
_symmetry.space_group_name_H-M   'P 1'
#
loop_
_entity.id
_entity.type
_entity.pdbx_description
1 polymer ?
#
loop_
_entity_poly.entity_id
_entity_poly.type
_entity_poly.pdbx_seq_one_letter_code
_entity_poly.pdbx_strand_id
1 'polypeptide(L)'
;MHPSHENQIVRLKKVEGQVRGIQTMIAERRYCMDLLSQIRAVTGAMRKIESGILESHLKHCVNDAISSKSSEDASVKIKEIIRLFEKMN
;
A
#
# COMPACT_ATOMS: atom_id res chain seq x y z
N MET A 1 20.25 3.94 -0.88
CA MET A 1 19.39 4.45 -1.97
C MET A 1 18.08 3.69 -1.90
N HIS A 2 16.93 4.35 -1.91
CA HIS A 2 15.62 3.67 -1.86
C HIS A 2 15.13 3.35 -3.28
N PRO A 3 14.41 2.23 -3.48
CA PRO A 3 13.85 1.89 -4.78
C PRO A 3 12.76 2.90 -5.20
N SER A 4 12.60 3.10 -6.50
CA SER A 4 11.49 3.89 -7.04
C SER A 4 10.17 3.13 -6.95
N HIS A 5 9.08 3.86 -6.71
CA HIS A 5 7.70 3.35 -6.66
C HIS A 5 6.76 4.09 -7.61
N GLU A 6 7.29 4.75 -8.65
CA GLU A 6 6.49 5.54 -9.60
C GLU A 6 5.36 4.73 -10.26
N ASN A 7 5.56 3.42 -10.45
CA ASN A 7 4.52 2.52 -10.96
C ASN A 7 3.26 2.46 -10.08
N GLN A 8 3.36 2.80 -8.79
CA GLN A 8 2.23 2.88 -7.88
C GLN A 8 1.41 4.16 -8.06
N ILE A 9 2.01 5.23 -8.62
CA ILE A 9 1.31 6.51 -8.86
C ILE A 9 0.11 6.30 -9.78
N VAL A 10 0.24 5.46 -10.81
CA VAL A 10 -0.87 5.13 -11.72
C VAL A 10 -2.04 4.48 -10.97
N ARG A 11 -1.75 3.63 -9.97
CA ARG A 11 -2.78 2.97 -9.15
C ARG A 11 -3.39 3.94 -8.16
N LEU A 12 -2.60 4.83 -7.56
CA LEU A 12 -3.07 5.89 -6.68
C LEU A 12 -4.03 6.84 -7.41
N LYS A 13 -3.71 7.26 -8.64
CA LYS A 13 -4.61 8.08 -9.48
C LYS A 13 -5.95 7.39 -9.75
N LYS A 14 -5.96 6.05 -9.91
CA LYS A 14 -7.21 5.29 -10.05
C LYS A 14 -8.02 5.30 -8.76
N VAL A 15 -7.37 5.09 -7.60
CA VAL A 15 -8.02 5.16 -6.28
C VAL A 15 -8.62 6.55 -6.06
N GLU A 16 -7.89 7.61 -6.39
CA GLU A 16 -8.37 8.99 -6.31
C GLU A 16 -9.67 9.20 -7.11
N GLY A 17 -9.73 8.66 -8.33
CA GLY A 17 -10.94 8.66 -9.15
C GLY A 17 -12.10 7.88 -8.52
N GLN A 18 -11.83 6.71 -7.93
CA GLN A 18 -12.84 5.91 -7.22
C GLN A 18 -13.38 6.64 -5.99
N VAL A 19 -12.53 7.29 -5.21
CA VAL A 19 -12.93 8.09 -4.03
C VAL A 19 -13.83 9.25 -4.46
N ARG A 20 -13.48 9.97 -5.54
CA ARG A 20 -14.38 10.98 -6.12
C ARG A 20 -15.73 10.40 -6.54
N GLY A 21 -15.72 9.24 -7.19
CA GLY A 21 -16.96 8.54 -7.57
C GLY A 21 -17.85 8.21 -6.36
N ILE A 22 -17.25 7.77 -5.25
CA ILE A 22 -17.98 7.51 -4.00
C ILE A 22 -18.61 8.80 -3.45
N GLN A 23 -17.90 9.93 -3.49
CA GLN A 23 -18.44 11.23 -3.07
C GLN A 23 -19.69 11.60 -3.89
N THR A 24 -19.64 11.43 -5.21
CA THR A 24 -20.80 11.64 -6.10
C THR A 24 -21.95 10.70 -5.75
N MET A 25 -21.68 9.41 -5.54
CA MET A 25 -22.70 8.44 -5.17
C MET A 25 -23.41 8.79 -3.85
N ILE A 26 -22.68 9.34 -2.87
CA ILE A 26 -23.25 9.82 -1.61
C ILE A 26 -24.16 11.04 -1.87
N ALA A 27 -23.71 12.01 -2.65
CA ALA A 27 -24.50 13.19 -3.01
C ALA A 27 -25.81 12.80 -3.73
N GLU A 28 -25.75 11.78 -4.58
CA GLU A 28 -26.90 11.20 -5.30
C GLU A 28 -27.78 10.27 -4.44
N ARG A 29 -27.43 10.05 -3.15
CA ARG A 29 -28.15 9.15 -2.24
C ARG A 29 -28.31 7.72 -2.81
N ARG A 30 -27.27 7.22 -3.48
CA ARG A 30 -27.19 5.86 -4.00
C ARG A 30 -27.38 4.80 -2.91
N TYR A 31 -27.82 3.61 -3.33
CA TYR A 31 -28.06 2.48 -2.42
C TYR A 31 -26.81 2.11 -1.61
N CYS A 32 -27.00 1.87 -0.31
CA CYS A 32 -25.92 1.65 0.65
C CYS A 32 -25.00 0.47 0.27
N MET A 33 -25.54 -0.61 -0.31
CA MET A 33 -24.70 -1.75 -0.70
C MET A 33 -23.74 -1.41 -1.85
N ASP A 34 -24.13 -0.51 -2.76
CA ASP A 34 -23.25 -0.06 -3.83
C ASP A 34 -22.10 0.77 -3.27
N LEU A 35 -22.41 1.67 -2.32
CA LEU A 35 -21.40 2.47 -1.61
C LEU A 35 -20.39 1.56 -0.88
N LEU A 36 -20.89 0.57 -0.13
CA LEU A 36 -20.05 -0.40 0.56
C LEU A 36 -19.19 -1.22 -0.41
N SER A 37 -19.73 -1.59 -1.56
CA SER A 37 -19.00 -2.30 -2.62
C SER A 37 -17.86 -1.43 -3.19
N GLN A 38 -18.13 -0.15 -3.49
CA GLN A 38 -17.09 0.77 -3.99
C GLN A 38 -16.01 1.07 -2.94
N ILE A 39 -16.40 1.24 -1.67
CA ILE A 39 -15.44 1.40 -0.57
C ILE A 39 -14.54 0.16 -0.47
N ARG A 40 -15.12 -1.04 -0.53
CA ARG A 40 -14.32 -2.29 -0.54
C ARG A 40 -13.37 -2.37 -1.74
N ALA A 41 -13.80 -1.90 -2.91
CA ALA A 41 -12.95 -1.84 -4.09
C ALA A 41 -11.74 -0.90 -3.88
N VAL A 42 -11.96 0.28 -3.28
CA VAL A 42 -10.88 1.21 -2.90
C VAL A 42 -9.94 0.58 -1.89
N THR A 43 -10.46 -0.01 -0.82
CA THR A 43 -9.63 -0.69 0.20
C THR A 43 -8.80 -1.81 -0.41
N GLY A 44 -9.37 -2.62 -1.30
CA GLY A 44 -8.65 -3.68 -2.01
C GLY A 44 -7.55 -3.13 -2.94
N ALA A 45 -7.81 -2.01 -3.62
CA ALA A 45 -6.80 -1.34 -4.45
C ALA A 45 -5.65 -0.77 -3.61
N MET A 46 -5.94 -0.16 -2.46
CA MET A 46 -4.93 0.34 -1.53
C MET A 46 -4.05 -0.78 -0.97
N ARG A 47 -4.63 -1.92 -0.57
CA ARG A 47 -3.87 -3.10 -0.12
C ARG A 47 -2.91 -3.61 -1.21
N LYS A 48 -3.30 -3.57 -2.48
CA LYS A 48 -2.42 -3.95 -3.60
C LYS A 48 -1.25 -2.97 -3.79
N ILE A 49 -1.50 -1.67 -3.59
CA ILE A 49 -0.44 -0.65 -3.66
C ILE A 49 0.56 -0.86 -2.54
N GLU A 50 0.07 -1.01 -1.31
CA GLU A 50 0.87 -1.31 -0.12
C GLU A 50 1.72 -2.57 -0.31
N SER A 51 1.12 -3.67 -0.77
CA SER A 51 1.83 -4.92 -1.03
C SER A 51 2.96 -4.75 -2.04
N GLY A 52 2.73 -3.96 -3.11
CA GLY A 52 3.75 -3.71 -4.13
C GLY A 52 4.93 -2.87 -3.63
N ILE A 53 4.67 -1.90 -2.74
CA ILE A 53 5.73 -1.12 -2.08
C ILE A 53 6.52 -2.01 -1.14
N LEU A 54 5.84 -2.82 -0.33
CA LEU A 54 6.47 -3.76 0.62
C LEU A 54 7.35 -4.78 -0.12
N GLU A 55 6.85 -5.37 -1.21
CA GLU A 55 7.62 -6.31 -2.02
C GLU A 55 8.91 -5.67 -2.55
N SER A 56 8.82 -4.43 -3.04
CA SER A 56 9.99 -3.69 -3.51
C SER A 56 10.97 -3.37 -2.36
N HIS A 57 10.47 -3.06 -1.16
CA HIS A 57 11.32 -2.84 0.00
C HIS A 57 12.07 -4.11 0.41
N LEU A 58 11.39 -5.26 0.44
CA LEU A 58 11.98 -6.55 0.76
C LEU A 58 13.07 -6.94 -0.27
N LYS A 59 12.79 -6.78 -1.56
CA LYS A 59 13.71 -7.17 -2.65
C LYS A 59 14.97 -6.30 -2.74
N HIS A 60 14.89 -5.03 -2.36
CA HIS A 60 16.00 -4.10 -2.47
C HIS A 60 16.62 -3.81 -1.11
N CYS A 61 15.89 -3.13 -0.22
CA CYS A 61 16.45 -2.62 1.03
C CYS A 61 16.90 -3.73 1.98
N VAL A 62 16.15 -4.83 2.09
CA VAL A 62 16.49 -5.97 2.96
C VAL A 62 17.53 -6.87 2.30
N ASN A 63 17.36 -7.20 1.02
CA ASN A 63 18.33 -8.03 0.29
C ASN A 63 19.73 -7.39 0.23
N ASP A 64 19.82 -6.07 0.02
CA ASP A 64 21.08 -5.33 0.01
C ASP A 64 21.75 -5.33 1.39
N ALA A 65 20.97 -5.22 2.48
CA ALA A 65 21.47 -5.27 3.85
C ALA A 65 22.05 -6.65 4.19
N ILE A 66 21.37 -7.72 3.75
CA ILE A 66 21.85 -9.10 3.89
C ILE A 66 23.12 -9.32 3.05
N SER A 67 23.11 -8.87 1.79
CA SER A 67 24.22 -9.06 0.84
C SER A 67 25.49 -8.29 1.24
N SER A 68 25.34 -7.15 1.90
CA SER A 68 26.44 -6.35 2.44
C SER A 68 27.03 -6.91 3.76
N LYS A 69 26.57 -8.06 4.25
CA LYS A 69 26.96 -8.69 5.54
C LYS A 69 26.76 -7.80 6.77
N SER A 70 25.91 -6.77 6.67
CA SER A 70 25.54 -5.94 7.82
C SER A 70 24.32 -6.55 8.52
N SER A 71 24.55 -7.49 9.44
CA SER A 71 23.44 -8.16 10.14
C SER A 71 22.59 -7.20 10.96
N GLU A 72 23.19 -6.13 11.49
CA GLU A 72 22.49 -5.11 12.26
C GLU A 72 21.54 -4.30 11.36
N ASP A 73 21.97 -3.88 10.17
CA ASP A 73 21.14 -3.13 9.22
C ASP A 73 19.95 -3.98 8.71
N ALA A 74 20.19 -5.27 8.47
CA ALA A 74 19.12 -6.21 8.10
C ALA A 74 18.10 -6.36 9.24
N SER A 75 18.56 -6.48 10.49
CA SER A 75 17.70 -6.60 11.68
C SER A 75 16.82 -5.36 11.89
N VAL A 76 17.39 -4.16 11.70
CA VAL A 76 16.63 -2.89 11.79
C VAL A 76 15.49 -2.85 10.77
N LYS A 77 15.78 -3.14 9.49
CA LYS A 77 14.77 -3.10 8.42
C LYS A 77 13.67 -4.15 8.62
N ILE A 78 14.03 -5.33 9.11
CA ILE A 78 13.04 -6.37 9.45
C ILE A 78 12.13 -5.89 10.60
N LYS A 79 12.68 -5.26 11.64
CA LYS A 79 11.88 -4.70 12.75
C LYS A 79 10.93 -3.60 12.29
N GLU A 80 11.32 -2.78 11.31
CA GLU A 80 10.42 -1.77 10.73
C GLU A 80 9.19 -2.41 10.08
N ILE A 81 9.37 -3.53 9.37
CA ILE A 81 8.27 -4.27 8.76
C ILE A 81 7.37 -4.89 9.83
N ILE A 82 7.94 -5.52 10.86
CA ILE A 82 7.15 -6.09 11.97
C ILE A 82 6.26 -5.02 12.62
N ARG A 83 6.82 -3.84 12.91
CA ARG A 83 6.06 -2.71 13.48
C ARG A 83 4.95 -2.20 12.57
N LEU A 84 5.11 -2.29 11.25
CA LEU A 84 4.05 -1.93 10.30
C LEU A 84 2.86 -2.87 10.46
N PHE A 85 3.10 -4.18 10.56
CA PHE A 85 2.05 -5.20 10.70
C PHE A 85 1.37 -5.20 12.07
N GLU A 86 2.09 -4.87 13.15
CA GLU A 86 1.48 -4.72 14.47
C GLU A 86 0.42 -3.60 14.53
N LYS A 87 0.56 -2.56 13.71
CA LYS A 87 -0.40 -1.43 13.64
C LYS A 87 -1.63 -1.71 12.78
N MET A 88 -1.69 -2.84 12.09
CA MET A 88 -2.80 -3.22 11.21
C MET A 88 -3.87 -4.07 11.90
N ASN A 89 -3.62 -4.49 13.15
CA ASN A 89 -4.54 -5.28 13.99
C ASN A 89 -5.25 -4.42 15.04
#